data_AF-A0A7V3BQE6-F1
#
_entry.id   AF-A0A7V3BQE6-F1
#
_cell.length_a   1.000
_cell.length_b   1.000
_cell.length_c   1.000
_cell.angle_alpha   90.00
_cell.angle_beta   90.00
_cell.angle_gamma   90.00
#
_symmetry.space_group_name_H-M   'P 1'
#
loop_
_entity.id
_entity.type
_entity.pdbx_description
1 polymer ?
#
loop_
_entity_poly.entity_id
_entity_poly.type
_entity_poly.pdbx_seq_one_letter_code
_entity_poly.pdbx_strand_id
1 'polypeptide(L)'
;MISQERQQTIWNLLENLRGLEALKQLIWSELNYERVNQPLSRRDWPAAARSPLAEDPVLLAGHEDFHVIYARLASDRLLLGQERLVVSRLLRDHPYVLFIFSNSPQDRWHFLNVKIIGEEPSEENRNPQRCRVFRRISVGPEERLRTASERLALRDLSALSHDLFGLSPLAIQQRHDEAFDGEAVTKQFFDEYKAVFGYLQDDLARQTGNRRWAHDYALQILNRLMFLYFVQRKGWLGEDTEFLRRFWEVYRSSGQPKDSFFDRWLTPLFFEAFNNRFHNGHQHFPENINRILALAPYLNGGLFRENDLDRRYRFSISDARFQQVFTFLDRYNFTIAEDSPLDQEVAVDPEMNGKVYESLVNLSEEASDRAEAGIFYTPRTEIDLMCRLALVDYLANHLGSEHKKSFYEAVFALEPEEKAEADNALSKANLWRDLDDRLRDITIVDPACGSGSFLVGMLHILDDLQARATQPLGRAETSYDRKKRIIGQNLYGVDIMEWAVHVAELRLWLALIIDADFSREELHIRQEPLLPHFTFKIRCGDSLVQEVGGINLGHEYRTRELPHELKARITRLKDEKLKFYRNDPTCRFRSEDQVKQEERRLYLDILDARHHTI
;
A
#
# COMPACT_ATOMS: atom_id res chain seq x y z
N MET A 1 -16.22 29.02 -1.02
CA MET A 1 -15.04 28.74 -1.87
C MET A 1 -13.82 29.27 -1.16
N ILE A 2 -12.85 28.43 -0.84
CA ILE A 2 -11.52 28.88 -0.38
C ILE A 2 -10.95 29.78 -1.48
N SER A 3 -10.43 30.97 -1.15
CA SER A 3 -9.78 31.79 -2.19
C SER A 3 -8.52 31.08 -2.67
N GLN A 4 -8.32 30.98 -3.99
CA GLN A 4 -7.11 30.38 -4.58
C GLN A 4 -5.84 31.05 -4.04
N GLU A 5 -5.92 32.35 -3.72
CA GLU A 5 -4.83 33.11 -3.09
C GLU A 5 -4.45 32.53 -1.72
N ARG A 6 -5.41 32.16 -0.88
CA ARG A 6 -5.13 31.59 0.44
C ARG A 6 -4.50 30.20 0.37
N GLN A 7 -5.01 29.36 -0.53
CA GLN A 7 -4.40 28.05 -0.77
C GLN A 7 -2.93 28.21 -1.21
N GLN A 8 -2.64 29.20 -2.04
CA GLN A 8 -1.28 29.52 -2.46
C GLN A 8 -0.41 30.04 -1.30
N THR A 9 -0.94 30.89 -0.42
CA THR A 9 -0.23 31.37 0.78
C THR A 9 0.14 30.22 1.70
N ILE A 10 -0.82 29.33 2.01
CA ILE A 10 -0.55 28.13 2.83
C ILE A 10 0.47 27.23 2.13
N TRP A 11 0.35 27.03 0.82
CA TRP A 11 1.33 26.24 0.07
C TRP A 11 2.75 26.81 0.19
N ASN A 12 2.93 28.13 0.03
CA ASN A 12 4.23 28.79 0.17
C ASN A 12 4.81 28.63 1.60
N LEU A 13 3.96 28.67 2.63
CA LEU A 13 4.39 28.46 4.01
C LEU A 13 4.79 27.01 4.27
N LEU A 14 4.04 26.05 3.73
CA LEU A 14 4.36 24.62 3.84
C LEU A 14 5.65 24.28 3.10
N GLU A 15 5.88 24.86 1.92
CA GLU A 15 7.11 24.64 1.13
C GLU A 15 8.36 25.11 1.90
N ASN A 16 8.22 26.17 2.68
CA ASN A 16 9.29 26.76 3.47
C ASN A 16 9.20 26.39 4.97
N LEU A 17 8.44 25.34 5.32
CA LEU A 17 8.19 24.96 6.71
C LEU A 17 9.46 24.35 7.34
N ARG A 18 10.31 25.22 7.86
CA ARG A 18 11.55 24.86 8.57
C ARG A 18 11.58 25.51 9.94
N GLY A 19 11.73 24.68 10.97
CA GLY A 19 11.75 25.13 12.35
C GLY A 19 10.38 25.60 12.88
N LEU A 20 10.36 25.91 14.18
CA LEU A 20 9.13 26.18 14.91
C LEU A 20 8.46 27.51 14.54
N GLU A 21 9.23 28.52 14.12
CA GLU A 21 8.68 29.84 13.80
C GLU A 21 7.81 29.82 12.53
N ALA A 22 8.22 29.07 11.50
CA ALA A 22 7.40 28.90 10.30
C ALA A 22 6.08 28.18 10.64
N LEU A 23 6.11 27.20 11.55
CA LEU A 23 4.90 26.53 12.04
C LEU A 23 3.99 27.49 12.80
N LYS A 24 4.54 28.30 13.70
CA LYS A 24 3.78 29.32 14.45
C LYS A 24 3.09 30.31 13.52
N GLN A 25 3.78 30.76 12.47
CA GLN A 25 3.21 31.64 11.44
C GLN A 25 2.01 30.97 10.75
N LEU A 26 2.12 29.71 10.34
CA LEU A 26 1.02 28.96 9.74
C LEU A 26 -0.19 28.86 10.69
N ILE A 27 0.03 28.42 11.93
CA ILE A 27 -1.06 28.16 12.89
C ILE A 27 -1.75 29.45 13.36
N TRP A 28 -0.97 30.48 13.70
CA TRP A 28 -1.52 31.71 14.28
C TRP A 28 -2.03 32.71 13.24
N SER A 29 -1.37 32.81 12.08
CA SER A 29 -1.71 33.84 11.08
C SER A 29 -2.67 33.34 10.01
N GLU A 30 -2.50 32.12 9.51
CA GLU A 30 -3.32 31.63 8.39
C GLU A 30 -4.50 30.75 8.84
N LEU A 31 -4.31 29.96 9.90
CA LEU A 31 -5.37 29.09 10.43
C LEU A 31 -6.19 29.74 11.56
N ASN A 32 -5.78 30.92 12.04
CA ASN A 32 -6.49 31.76 13.00
C ASN A 32 -6.80 31.10 14.37
N TYR A 33 -5.92 30.22 14.85
CA TYR A 33 -6.01 29.70 16.23
C TYR A 33 -5.50 30.72 17.26
N GLU A 34 -6.10 30.72 18.47
CA GLU A 34 -5.65 31.59 19.56
C GLU A 34 -4.29 31.15 20.07
N ARG A 35 -3.39 32.11 20.28
CA ARG A 35 -2.01 31.84 20.69
C ARG A 35 -1.94 31.46 22.18
N VAL A 36 -1.31 30.32 22.47
CA VAL A 36 -1.03 29.86 23.84
C VAL A 36 0.48 29.78 24.10
N ASN A 37 1.19 28.93 23.35
CA ASN A 37 2.64 28.71 23.42
C ASN A 37 3.16 28.32 24.82
N GLN A 38 2.56 27.29 25.44
CA GLN A 38 2.89 26.79 26.77
C GLN A 38 3.53 25.38 26.72
N PRO A 39 4.70 25.15 27.35
CA PRO A 39 5.29 23.81 27.47
C PRO A 39 4.44 22.88 28.35
N LEU A 40 4.32 21.62 27.93
CA LEU A 40 3.66 20.54 28.64
C LEU A 40 4.72 19.64 29.27
N SER A 41 4.80 19.65 30.60
CA SER A 41 5.79 18.85 31.34
C SER A 41 5.61 17.35 31.08
N ARG A 42 6.68 16.69 30.63
CA ARG A 42 6.75 15.23 30.43
C ARG A 42 7.44 14.48 31.56
N ARG A 43 7.65 15.13 32.72
CA ARG A 43 8.42 14.56 33.85
C ARG A 43 7.83 13.24 34.35
N ASP A 44 6.50 13.17 34.42
CA ASP A 44 5.76 12.04 34.99
C ASP A 44 5.28 11.06 33.91
N TRP A 45 5.83 11.14 32.69
CA TRP A 45 5.45 10.25 31.60
C TRP A 45 6.21 8.92 31.67
N PRO A 46 5.60 7.80 31.24
CA PRO A 46 6.31 6.55 31.04
C PRO A 46 7.50 6.73 30.09
N ALA A 47 8.59 5.99 30.34
CA ALA A 47 9.81 6.08 29.53
C ALA A 47 9.53 5.85 28.03
N ALA A 48 8.61 4.94 27.70
CA ALA A 48 8.22 4.65 26.32
C ALA A 48 7.66 5.87 25.56
N ALA A 49 6.88 6.73 26.23
CA ALA A 49 6.32 7.94 25.61
C ALA A 49 7.26 9.16 25.73
N ARG A 50 8.15 9.15 26.74
CA ARG A 50 9.07 10.26 27.01
C ARG A 50 10.33 10.23 26.14
N SER A 51 10.97 9.07 26.04
CA SER A 51 12.25 8.88 25.34
C SER A 51 12.22 9.22 23.84
N PRO A 52 11.12 9.04 23.10
CA PRO A 52 11.06 9.44 21.69
C PRO A 52 11.14 10.95 21.45
N LEU A 53 10.83 11.78 22.46
CA LEU A 53 10.76 13.23 22.32
C LEU A 53 12.13 13.89 22.59
N ALA A 54 12.51 14.87 21.78
CA ALA A 54 13.70 15.68 22.01
C ALA A 54 13.49 16.63 23.20
N GLU A 55 12.32 17.27 23.26
CA GLU A 55 11.97 18.31 24.22
C GLU A 55 10.52 18.14 24.73
N ASP A 56 10.13 18.96 25.69
CA ASP A 56 8.76 18.97 26.20
C ASP A 56 7.81 19.41 25.07
N PRO A 57 6.68 18.70 24.86
CA PRO A 57 5.67 19.15 23.90
C PRO A 57 5.17 20.55 24.24
N VAL A 58 4.68 21.27 23.25
CA VAL A 58 4.22 22.65 23.40
C VAL A 58 2.76 22.73 22.97
N LEU A 59 1.90 23.18 23.88
CA LEU A 59 0.56 23.67 23.53
C LEU A 59 0.73 24.98 22.77
N LEU A 60 0.72 24.92 21.44
CA LEU A 60 1.02 26.06 20.57
C LEU A 60 -0.13 27.04 20.49
N ALA A 61 -1.34 26.51 20.33
CA ALA A 61 -2.53 27.28 20.08
C ALA A 61 -3.77 26.51 20.54
N GLY A 62 -4.92 27.16 20.56
CA GLY A 62 -6.19 26.53 20.84
C GLY A 62 -7.37 27.41 20.48
N HIS A 63 -8.58 26.91 20.71
CA HIS A 63 -9.81 27.67 20.73
C HIS A 63 -10.79 26.94 21.65
N GLU A 64 -11.20 27.57 22.74
CA GLU A 64 -11.91 26.89 23.84
C GLU A 64 -11.15 25.61 24.27
N ASP A 65 -11.82 24.46 24.38
CA ASP A 65 -11.17 23.18 24.76
C ASP A 65 -10.47 22.45 23.60
N PHE A 66 -10.46 23.03 22.39
CA PHE A 66 -9.72 22.47 21.25
C PHE A 66 -8.26 22.94 21.29
N HIS A 67 -7.32 21.99 21.26
CA HIS A 67 -5.89 22.28 21.41
C HIS A 67 -5.09 21.98 20.12
N VAL A 68 -3.98 22.71 19.93
CA VAL A 68 -2.97 22.41 18.91
C VAL A 68 -1.66 22.16 19.63
N ILE A 69 -1.19 20.91 19.63
CA ILE A 69 -0.01 20.50 20.38
C ILE A 69 1.10 20.12 19.41
N TYR A 70 2.27 20.73 19.59
CA TYR A 70 3.49 20.42 18.87
C TYR A 70 4.41 19.53 19.70
N ALA A 71 5.01 18.52 19.08
CA ALA A 71 5.99 17.66 19.72
C ALA A 71 7.14 17.31 18.76
N ARG A 72 8.38 17.53 19.20
CA ARG A 72 9.57 17.22 18.39
C ARG A 72 10.13 15.85 18.77
N LEU A 73 10.26 14.95 17.78
CA LEU A 73 10.92 13.68 17.98
C LEU A 73 12.44 13.86 18.01
N ALA A 74 13.12 13.02 18.78
CA ALA A 74 14.58 12.96 18.84
C ALA A 74 15.22 12.27 17.62
N SER A 75 14.40 11.60 16.80
CA SER A 75 14.84 10.91 15.58
C SER A 75 14.85 11.84 14.37
N ASP A 76 15.75 11.58 13.42
CA ASP A 76 15.76 12.26 12.12
C ASP A 76 14.59 11.84 11.21
N ARG A 77 13.90 10.74 11.56
CA ARG A 77 12.69 10.25 10.88
C ARG A 77 11.47 10.39 11.78
N LEU A 78 10.30 10.58 11.18
CA LEU A 78 9.02 10.53 11.88
C LEU A 78 8.52 9.08 11.96
N LEU A 79 8.70 8.45 13.12
CA LEU A 79 8.34 7.04 13.32
C LEU A 79 6.92 6.94 13.91
N LEU A 80 5.98 6.37 13.16
CA LEU A 80 4.56 6.29 13.54
C LEU A 80 4.34 5.63 14.92
N GLY A 81 5.12 4.59 15.23
CA GLY A 81 5.06 3.93 16.55
C GLY A 81 5.45 4.84 17.70
N GLN A 82 6.41 5.76 17.49
CA GLN A 82 6.81 6.74 18.50
C GLN A 82 5.74 7.82 18.69
N GLU A 83 5.15 8.30 17.60
CA GLU A 83 4.03 9.26 17.64
C GLU A 83 2.85 8.68 18.40
N ARG A 84 2.47 7.43 18.13
CA ARG A 84 1.34 6.76 18.79
C ARG A 84 1.48 6.74 20.31
N LEU A 85 2.69 6.47 20.81
CA LEU A 85 2.98 6.47 22.25
C LEU A 85 2.79 7.86 22.88
N VAL A 86 3.22 8.91 22.17
CA VAL A 86 3.07 10.30 22.60
C VAL A 86 1.59 10.74 22.54
N VAL A 87 0.91 10.49 21.43
CA VAL A 87 -0.51 10.83 21.23
C VAL A 87 -1.39 10.13 22.27
N SER A 88 -1.19 8.83 22.50
CA SER A 88 -1.99 8.05 23.46
C SER A 88 -1.86 8.56 24.90
N ARG A 89 -0.72 9.17 25.25
CA ARG A 89 -0.52 9.84 26.53
C ARG A 89 -1.22 11.19 26.57
N LEU A 90 -1.08 12.02 25.55
CA LEU A 90 -1.63 13.38 25.50
C LEU A 90 -3.16 13.41 25.38
N LEU A 91 -3.76 12.47 24.66
CA LEU A 91 -5.22 12.37 24.50
C LEU A 91 -5.97 12.20 25.83
N ARG A 92 -5.31 11.72 26.89
CA ARG A 92 -5.92 11.60 28.22
C ARG A 92 -6.22 12.97 28.83
N ASP A 93 -5.39 13.96 28.53
CA ASP A 93 -5.47 15.31 29.08
C ASP A 93 -6.09 16.31 28.06
N HIS A 94 -6.01 15.99 26.76
CA HIS A 94 -6.48 16.83 25.67
C HIS A 94 -7.36 16.02 24.70
N PRO A 95 -8.69 15.96 24.92
CA PRO A 95 -9.59 15.11 24.13
C PRO A 95 -9.85 15.63 22.70
N TYR A 96 -9.83 16.95 22.50
CA TYR A 96 -10.00 17.60 21.20
C TYR A 96 -8.70 18.28 20.80
N VAL A 97 -7.96 17.69 19.86
CA VAL A 97 -6.60 18.12 19.61
C VAL A 97 -6.11 17.79 18.20
N LEU A 98 -5.45 18.77 17.60
CA LEU A 98 -4.56 18.58 16.46
C LEU A 98 -3.12 18.40 16.97
N PHE A 99 -2.52 17.25 16.67
CA PHE A 99 -1.10 17.02 16.95
C PHE A 99 -0.24 17.42 15.76
N ILE A 100 0.92 18.01 16.04
CA ILE A 100 1.90 18.36 15.03
C ILE A 100 3.25 17.81 15.49
N PHE A 101 3.77 16.85 14.74
CA PHE A 101 5.09 16.27 14.99
C PHE A 101 6.12 16.84 14.04
N SER A 102 7.36 16.97 14.50
CA SER A 102 8.52 17.19 13.64
C SER A 102 9.63 16.21 13.94
N ASN A 103 10.46 15.93 12.93
CA ASN A 103 11.71 15.24 13.16
C ASN A 103 12.74 16.15 13.85
N SER A 104 13.86 15.58 14.27
CA SER A 104 14.93 16.31 14.94
C SER A 104 15.42 17.53 14.13
N PRO A 105 15.69 17.47 12.81
CA PRO A 105 16.02 18.64 11.99
C PRO A 105 14.90 19.69 11.82
N GLN A 106 13.64 19.36 12.13
CA GLN A 106 12.47 20.20 11.86
C GLN A 106 12.29 20.58 10.39
N ASP A 107 12.58 19.62 9.51
CA ASP A 107 12.36 19.73 8.06
C ASP A 107 11.23 18.81 7.56
N ARG A 108 10.79 17.85 8.38
CA ARG A 108 9.66 16.95 8.12
C ARG A 108 8.65 17.08 9.24
N TRP A 109 7.37 17.04 8.86
CA TRP A 109 6.25 17.32 9.75
C TRP A 109 5.09 16.36 9.49
N HIS A 110 4.45 15.90 10.57
CA HIS A 110 3.15 15.22 10.49
C HIS A 110 2.10 16.05 11.21
N PHE A 111 1.04 16.42 10.51
CA PHE A 111 -0.19 16.92 11.11
C PHE A 111 -1.08 15.70 11.36
N LEU A 112 -1.51 15.48 12.59
CA LEU A 112 -2.19 14.26 13.01
C LEU A 112 -3.50 14.60 13.73
N ASN A 113 -4.60 14.05 13.24
CA ASN A 113 -5.91 14.10 13.88
C ASN A 113 -6.33 12.68 14.30
N VAL A 114 -6.96 12.57 15.46
CA VAL A 114 -7.42 11.29 15.99
C VAL A 114 -8.94 11.25 15.93
N LYS A 115 -9.48 10.38 15.08
CA LYS A 115 -10.91 10.09 15.03
C LYS A 115 -11.20 8.91 15.94
N ILE A 116 -12.08 9.10 16.91
CA ILE A 116 -12.55 8.04 17.79
C ILE A 116 -13.78 7.41 17.14
N ILE A 117 -13.72 6.10 16.85
CA ILE A 117 -14.83 5.32 16.29
C ILE A 117 -15.32 4.36 17.37
N GLY A 118 -16.61 4.41 17.69
CA GLY A 118 -17.23 3.52 18.65
C GLY A 118 -18.68 3.92 18.89
N GLU A 119 -19.46 3.01 19.47
CA GLU A 119 -20.83 3.29 19.89
C GLU A 119 -20.86 4.24 21.09
N GLU A 120 -21.91 5.05 21.19
CA GLU A 120 -22.18 5.77 22.43
C GLU A 120 -22.53 4.77 23.54
N PRO A 121 -22.15 5.04 24.80
CA PRO A 121 -22.49 4.16 25.90
C PRO A 121 -24.01 3.95 25.96
N SER A 122 -24.44 2.70 25.87
CA SER A 122 -25.85 2.32 25.99
C SER A 122 -26.11 1.62 27.32
N GLU A 123 -27.38 1.47 27.71
CA GLU A 123 -27.73 0.71 28.93
C GLU A 123 -27.23 -0.74 28.87
N GLU A 124 -27.12 -1.32 27.66
CA GLU A 124 -26.62 -2.67 27.39
C GLU A 124 -25.08 -2.74 27.31
N ASN A 125 -24.41 -1.66 26.87
CA ASN A 125 -22.97 -1.59 26.74
C ASN A 125 -22.40 -0.31 27.36
N ARG A 126 -22.06 -0.38 28.66
CA ARG A 126 -21.56 0.76 29.43
C ARG A 126 -20.12 1.18 29.07
N ASN A 127 -19.33 0.27 28.48
CA ASN A 127 -17.95 0.52 28.06
C ASN A 127 -17.75 0.02 26.63
N PRO A 128 -18.31 0.71 25.62
CA PRO A 128 -18.13 0.33 24.24
C PRO A 128 -16.64 0.40 23.87
N GLN A 129 -16.20 -0.59 23.09
CA GLN A 129 -14.82 -0.65 22.62
C GLN A 129 -14.61 0.51 21.64
N ARG A 130 -13.79 1.49 22.03
CA ARG A 130 -13.48 2.68 21.23
C ARG A 130 -12.19 2.45 20.47
N CYS A 131 -12.29 2.43 19.16
CA CYS A 131 -11.16 2.36 18.25
C CYS A 131 -10.64 3.78 17.95
N ARG A 132 -9.32 3.94 17.89
CA ARG A 132 -8.68 5.23 17.57
C ARG A 132 -8.06 5.13 16.19
N VAL A 133 -8.55 5.95 15.26
CA VAL A 133 -8.01 6.07 13.92
C VAL A 133 -7.17 7.35 13.83
N PHE A 134 -5.88 7.18 13.61
CA PHE A 134 -4.88 8.22 13.48
C PHE A 134 -4.77 8.61 12.00
N ARG A 135 -5.24 9.80 11.66
CA ARG A 135 -5.23 10.33 10.28
C ARG A 135 -4.17 11.40 10.14
N ARG A 136 -3.29 11.28 9.14
CA ARG A 136 -2.08 12.10 9.00
C ARG A 136 -1.99 12.83 7.67
N ILE A 137 -1.44 14.03 7.71
CA ILE A 137 -0.97 14.78 6.54
C ILE A 137 0.54 14.98 6.74
N SER A 138 1.33 14.42 5.83
CA SER A 138 2.78 14.54 5.81
C SER A 138 3.20 15.79 5.03
N VAL A 139 4.15 16.54 5.59
CA VAL A 139 4.72 17.75 4.98
C VAL A 139 6.24 17.68 5.10
N GLY A 140 6.95 17.86 3.99
CA GLY A 140 8.40 17.82 3.96
C GLY A 140 8.93 18.11 2.55
N PRO A 141 10.26 18.10 2.37
CA PRO A 141 10.89 18.49 1.11
C PRO A 141 10.52 17.58 -0.06
N GLU A 142 10.21 16.32 0.25
CA GLU A 142 9.83 15.30 -0.71
C GLU A 142 8.31 15.29 -0.96
N GLU A 143 7.48 15.95 -0.15
CA GLU A 143 6.02 15.78 -0.17
C GLU A 143 5.31 16.69 -1.18
N ARG A 144 4.26 16.20 -1.83
CA ARG A 144 3.38 17.03 -2.66
C ARG A 144 2.42 17.84 -1.78
N LEU A 145 2.71 19.13 -1.65
CA LEU A 145 2.02 20.00 -0.71
C LEU A 145 0.63 20.48 -1.14
N ARG A 146 0.17 20.18 -2.36
CA ARG A 146 -1.15 20.64 -2.83
C ARG A 146 -2.28 20.02 -2.01
N THR A 147 -2.26 18.70 -1.79
CA THR A 147 -3.29 18.04 -0.97
C THR A 147 -3.22 18.57 0.47
N ALA A 148 -2.02 18.71 1.03
CA ALA A 148 -1.83 19.30 2.35
C ALA A 148 -2.36 20.74 2.45
N SER A 149 -2.07 21.60 1.46
CA SER A 149 -2.51 22.99 1.46
C SER A 149 -4.02 23.12 1.27
N GLU A 150 -4.64 22.32 0.40
CA GLU A 150 -6.10 22.27 0.25
C GLU A 150 -6.78 21.84 1.54
N ARG A 151 -6.28 20.77 2.19
CA ARG A 151 -6.88 20.21 3.40
C ARG A 151 -6.63 21.06 4.65
N LEU A 152 -5.50 21.75 4.74
CA LEU A 152 -5.23 22.70 5.82
C LEU A 152 -6.02 24.00 5.60
N ALA A 153 -6.20 24.45 4.35
CA ALA A 153 -7.00 25.65 4.05
C ALA A 153 -8.49 25.51 4.40
N LEU A 154 -9.03 24.28 4.44
CA LEU A 154 -10.39 24.00 4.92
C LEU A 154 -10.59 24.31 6.42
N ARG A 155 -9.51 24.61 7.16
CA ARG A 155 -9.50 24.70 8.63
C ARG A 155 -9.38 26.11 9.18
N ASP A 156 -9.53 27.11 8.34
CA ASP A 156 -9.53 28.50 8.77
C ASP A 156 -10.71 28.77 9.71
N LEU A 157 -10.41 29.11 10.96
CA LEU A 157 -11.39 29.49 11.97
C LEU A 157 -12.16 30.77 11.61
N SER A 158 -11.59 31.68 10.83
CA SER A 158 -12.26 32.92 10.40
C SER A 158 -13.26 32.71 9.26
N ALA A 159 -13.13 31.63 8.48
CA ALA A 159 -14.11 31.23 7.48
C ALA A 159 -15.36 30.56 8.08
N LEU A 160 -15.39 30.34 9.40
CA LEU A 160 -16.50 29.67 10.10
C LEU A 160 -17.69 30.58 10.39
N SER A 161 -17.51 31.88 10.65
CA SER A 161 -18.61 32.86 10.68
C SER A 161 -18.10 34.30 10.83
N HIS A 162 -18.98 35.28 10.54
CA HIS A 162 -18.77 36.70 10.80
C HIS A 162 -18.85 37.07 12.31
N ASP A 163 -19.24 36.13 13.19
CA ASP A 163 -19.45 36.37 14.61
C ASP A 163 -18.67 35.33 15.44
N LEU A 164 -17.52 35.74 15.99
CA LEU A 164 -16.58 34.96 16.82
C LEU A 164 -17.14 34.42 18.17
N PHE A 165 -18.45 34.23 18.30
CA PHE A 165 -19.08 33.64 19.49
C PHE A 165 -19.62 32.24 19.19
N GLY A 166 -18.98 31.21 19.78
CA GLY A 166 -19.65 29.93 20.08
C GLY A 166 -19.44 28.74 19.13
N LEU A 167 -18.25 28.58 18.54
CA LEU A 167 -17.92 27.30 17.90
C LEU A 167 -17.48 26.28 18.96
N SER A 168 -18.32 25.26 19.18
CA SER A 168 -17.98 24.21 20.13
C SER A 168 -16.71 23.45 19.69
N PRO A 169 -15.90 22.94 20.64
CA PRO A 169 -14.71 22.13 20.34
C PRO A 169 -15.03 20.92 19.46
N LEU A 170 -16.24 20.36 19.62
CA LEU A 170 -16.74 19.26 18.80
C LEU A 170 -16.94 19.65 17.33
N ALA A 171 -17.45 20.85 17.04
CA ALA A 171 -17.62 21.34 15.67
C ALA A 171 -16.27 21.55 14.97
N ILE A 172 -15.26 22.03 15.71
CA ILE A 172 -13.89 22.14 15.22
C ILE A 172 -13.34 20.72 14.93
N GLN A 173 -13.51 19.78 15.86
CA GLN A 173 -13.08 18.39 15.70
C GLN A 173 -13.72 17.71 14.47
N GLN A 174 -15.03 17.86 14.25
CA GLN A 174 -15.72 17.30 13.09
C GLN A 174 -15.15 17.79 11.75
N ARG A 175 -14.73 19.06 11.68
CA ARG A 175 -14.06 19.59 10.48
C ARG A 175 -12.66 19.05 10.29
N HIS A 176 -11.92 18.80 11.37
CA HIS A 176 -10.65 18.06 11.26
C HIS A 176 -10.92 16.64 10.76
N ASP A 177 -11.96 15.97 11.25
CA ASP A 177 -12.33 14.63 10.77
C ASP A 177 -12.61 14.62 9.26
N GLU A 178 -13.32 15.62 8.74
CA GLU A 178 -13.57 15.82 7.30
C GLU A 178 -12.30 16.19 6.51
N ALA A 179 -11.47 17.11 7.05
CA ALA A 179 -10.26 17.57 6.38
C ALA A 179 -9.16 16.49 6.33
N PHE A 180 -9.16 15.57 7.28
CA PHE A 180 -8.26 14.41 7.31
C PHE A 180 -8.89 13.15 6.70
N ASP A 181 -10.01 13.27 5.99
CA ASP A 181 -10.67 12.12 5.39
C ASP A 181 -10.00 11.70 4.08
N GLY A 182 -9.19 10.63 4.14
CA GLY A 182 -8.49 10.06 2.98
C GLY A 182 -9.43 9.53 1.90
N GLU A 183 -10.64 9.07 2.27
CA GLU A 183 -11.64 8.58 1.32
C GLU A 183 -12.10 9.68 0.35
N ALA A 184 -12.22 10.93 0.82
CA ALA A 184 -12.56 12.06 -0.03
C ALA A 184 -11.47 12.33 -1.09
N VAL A 185 -10.19 12.22 -0.71
CA VAL A 185 -9.05 12.34 -1.66
C VAL A 185 -9.07 11.19 -2.66
N THR A 186 -9.31 9.96 -2.16
CA THR A 186 -9.44 8.76 -2.99
C THR A 186 -10.49 8.93 -4.07
N LYS A 187 -11.68 9.40 -3.68
CA LYS A 187 -12.80 9.60 -4.60
C LYS A 187 -12.49 10.65 -5.67
N GLN A 188 -11.90 11.77 -5.28
CA GLN A 188 -11.51 12.82 -6.22
C GLN A 188 -10.44 12.34 -7.20
N PHE A 189 -9.40 11.68 -6.70
CA PHE A 189 -8.35 11.07 -7.52
C PHE A 189 -8.96 10.12 -8.55
N PHE A 190 -9.89 9.28 -8.10
CA PHE A 190 -10.56 8.30 -8.93
C PHE A 190 -11.39 8.91 -10.05
N ASP A 191 -12.18 9.95 -9.77
CA ASP A 191 -12.98 10.63 -10.80
C ASP A 191 -12.10 11.31 -11.86
N GLU A 192 -10.98 11.91 -11.45
CA GLU A 192 -10.00 12.48 -12.37
C GLU A 192 -9.25 11.37 -13.16
N TYR A 193 -8.90 10.25 -12.51
CA TYR A 193 -8.27 9.10 -13.16
C TYR A 193 -9.12 8.54 -14.29
N LYS A 194 -10.43 8.33 -14.06
CA LYS A 194 -11.36 7.85 -15.10
C LYS A 194 -11.36 8.76 -16.32
N ALA A 195 -11.34 10.07 -16.10
CA ALA A 195 -11.33 11.04 -17.20
C ALA A 195 -10.06 10.88 -18.03
N VAL A 196 -8.90 10.82 -17.38
CA VAL A 196 -7.59 10.60 -18.04
C VAL A 196 -7.57 9.26 -18.78
N PHE A 197 -8.05 8.19 -18.16
CA PHE A 197 -8.19 6.86 -18.75
C PHE A 197 -9.06 6.90 -20.00
N GLY A 198 -10.26 7.49 -19.93
CA GLY A 198 -11.18 7.58 -21.06
C GLY A 198 -10.59 8.33 -22.25
N TYR A 199 -9.90 9.46 -21.99
CA TYR A 199 -9.22 10.20 -23.05
C TYR A 199 -8.12 9.40 -23.75
N LEU A 200 -7.36 8.60 -23.00
CA LEU A 200 -6.32 7.74 -23.54
C LEU A 200 -6.91 6.55 -24.31
N GLN A 201 -7.92 5.89 -23.74
CA GLN A 201 -8.62 4.78 -24.37
C GLN A 201 -9.23 5.21 -25.71
N ASP A 202 -9.94 6.34 -25.74
CA ASP A 202 -10.58 6.81 -26.97
C ASP A 202 -9.55 7.19 -28.04
N ASP A 203 -8.37 7.68 -27.64
CA ASP A 203 -7.27 7.97 -28.56
C ASP A 203 -6.68 6.70 -29.18
N LEU A 204 -6.42 5.69 -28.36
CA LEU A 204 -5.91 4.38 -28.78
C LEU A 204 -6.94 3.61 -29.61
N ALA A 205 -8.22 3.68 -29.25
CA ALA A 205 -9.31 3.05 -29.99
C ALA A 205 -9.48 3.69 -31.39
N ARG A 206 -9.31 5.02 -31.49
CA ARG A 206 -9.31 5.72 -32.78
C ARG A 206 -8.16 5.28 -33.70
N GLN A 207 -6.99 4.95 -33.13
CA GLN A 207 -5.83 4.50 -33.90
C GLN A 207 -5.93 3.04 -34.35
N THR A 208 -6.46 2.16 -33.51
CA THR A 208 -6.42 0.70 -33.73
C THR A 208 -7.74 0.09 -34.19
N GLY A 209 -8.86 0.80 -34.02
CA GLY A 209 -10.20 0.28 -34.27
C GLY A 209 -10.65 -0.80 -33.27
N ASN A 210 -9.86 -1.10 -32.23
CA ASN A 210 -10.16 -2.14 -31.25
C ASN A 210 -10.34 -1.55 -29.85
N ARG A 211 -11.59 -1.35 -29.44
CA ARG A 211 -11.94 -0.72 -28.15
C ARG A 211 -11.53 -1.57 -26.94
N ARG A 212 -11.59 -2.90 -27.05
CA ARG A 212 -11.18 -3.83 -25.99
C ARG A 212 -9.66 -3.79 -25.79
N TRP A 213 -8.89 -3.90 -26.86
CA TRP A 213 -7.44 -3.75 -26.76
C TRP A 213 -7.04 -2.36 -26.25
N ALA A 214 -7.70 -1.30 -26.72
CA ALA A 214 -7.41 0.07 -26.26
C ALA A 214 -7.72 0.26 -24.78
N HIS A 215 -8.79 -0.37 -24.27
CA HIS A 215 -9.11 -0.42 -22.85
C HIS A 215 -7.98 -1.08 -22.06
N ASP A 216 -7.63 -2.32 -22.43
CA ASP A 216 -6.65 -3.14 -21.70
C ASP A 216 -5.24 -2.51 -21.74
N TYR A 217 -4.87 -1.92 -22.88
CA TYR A 217 -3.59 -1.23 -23.04
C TYR A 217 -3.53 0.10 -22.29
N ALA A 218 -4.60 0.92 -22.35
CA ALA A 218 -4.69 2.17 -21.59
C ALA A 218 -4.56 1.91 -20.08
N LEU A 219 -5.14 0.80 -19.61
CA LEU A 219 -4.98 0.34 -18.25
C LEU A 219 -3.52 0.02 -17.96
N GLN A 220 -2.93 -0.91 -18.73
CA GLN A 220 -1.54 -1.34 -18.55
C GLN A 220 -0.54 -0.17 -18.47
N ILE A 221 -0.65 0.82 -19.35
CA ILE A 221 0.27 1.95 -19.37
C ILE A 221 0.08 2.88 -18.16
N LEU A 222 -1.16 3.16 -17.75
CA LEU A 222 -1.41 3.96 -16.55
C LEU A 222 -0.96 3.21 -15.29
N ASN A 223 -1.09 1.88 -15.24
CA ASN A 223 -0.60 1.06 -14.14
C ASN A 223 0.92 1.15 -14.02
N ARG A 224 1.63 1.05 -15.15
CA ARG A 224 3.09 1.23 -15.21
C ARG A 224 3.50 2.59 -14.68
N LEU A 225 2.83 3.65 -15.10
CA LEU A 225 3.12 5.02 -14.62
C LEU A 225 2.80 5.19 -13.13
N MET A 226 1.64 4.72 -12.67
CA MET A 226 1.25 4.74 -11.27
C MET A 226 2.26 4.02 -10.38
N PHE A 227 2.70 2.83 -10.78
CA PHE A 227 3.72 2.09 -10.04
C PHE A 227 5.02 2.87 -9.92
N LEU A 228 5.44 3.57 -10.98
CA LEU A 228 6.63 4.42 -10.91
C LEU A 228 6.44 5.61 -9.96
N TYR A 229 5.25 6.21 -9.88
CA TYR A 229 4.93 7.24 -8.89
C TYR A 229 5.02 6.71 -7.46
N PHE A 230 4.70 5.45 -7.20
CA PHE A 230 4.96 4.82 -5.91
C PHE A 230 6.46 4.56 -5.69
N VAL A 231 7.13 3.90 -6.63
CA VAL A 231 8.54 3.48 -6.45
C VAL A 231 9.51 4.65 -6.40
N GLN A 232 9.27 5.76 -7.12
CA GLN A 232 10.15 6.93 -7.05
C GLN A 232 10.23 7.50 -5.63
N ARG A 233 9.20 7.33 -4.78
CA ARG A 233 9.21 7.73 -3.36
C ARG A 233 10.32 7.06 -2.54
N LYS A 234 10.81 5.89 -2.99
CA LYS A 234 11.97 5.22 -2.39
C LYS A 234 13.31 5.82 -2.80
N GLY A 235 13.34 6.74 -3.76
CA GLY A 235 14.57 7.32 -4.30
C GLY A 235 15.40 6.35 -5.14
N TRP A 236 14.85 5.19 -5.52
CA TRP A 236 15.57 4.18 -6.30
C TRP A 236 15.98 4.66 -7.70
N LEU A 237 15.31 5.69 -8.21
CA LEU A 237 15.58 6.29 -9.51
C LEU A 237 16.40 7.57 -9.35
N GLY A 238 17.66 7.43 -8.95
CA GLY A 238 18.60 8.55 -8.88
C GLY A 238 18.41 9.46 -7.67
N GLU A 239 17.92 8.93 -6.54
CA GLU A 239 17.58 9.69 -5.33
C GLU A 239 16.52 10.76 -5.58
N ASP A 240 15.72 10.54 -6.62
CA ASP A 240 14.72 11.48 -7.08
C ASP A 240 13.31 10.98 -6.77
N THR A 241 12.66 11.61 -5.78
CA THR A 241 11.26 11.35 -5.42
C THR A 241 10.25 11.93 -6.40
N GLU A 242 10.71 12.68 -7.40
CA GLU A 242 9.97 13.26 -8.51
C GLU A 242 10.50 12.78 -9.88
N PHE A 243 11.17 11.63 -9.94
CA PHE A 243 11.90 11.17 -11.12
C PHE A 243 11.10 11.29 -12.42
N LEU A 244 9.84 10.83 -12.46
CA LEU A 244 9.04 10.87 -13.69
C LEU A 244 8.80 12.28 -14.23
N ARG A 245 8.58 13.25 -13.33
CA ARG A 245 8.43 14.65 -13.70
C ARG A 245 9.72 15.20 -14.29
N ARG A 246 10.86 14.96 -13.64
CA ARG A 246 12.16 15.42 -14.15
C ARG A 246 12.52 14.71 -15.46
N PHE A 247 12.20 13.43 -15.58
CA PHE A 247 12.37 12.63 -16.80
C PHE A 247 11.58 13.24 -17.98
N TRP A 248 10.34 13.67 -17.73
CA TRP A 248 9.51 14.38 -18.70
C TRP A 248 10.04 15.78 -19.06
N GLU A 249 10.51 16.55 -18.07
CA GLU A 249 11.09 17.89 -18.29
C GLU A 249 12.40 17.84 -19.10
N VAL A 250 13.25 16.84 -18.83
CA VAL A 250 14.49 16.59 -19.60
C VAL A 250 14.14 16.17 -21.04
N TYR A 251 13.15 15.30 -21.24
CA TYR A 251 12.67 14.97 -22.59
C TYR A 251 12.26 16.23 -23.37
N ARG A 252 11.43 17.09 -22.77
CA ARG A 252 10.94 18.32 -23.42
C ARG A 252 12.04 19.32 -23.78
N SER A 253 13.13 19.33 -23.02
CA SER A 253 14.28 20.21 -23.26
C SER A 253 15.36 19.59 -24.16
N SER A 254 15.31 18.27 -24.39
CA SER A 254 16.33 17.52 -25.15
C SER A 254 16.21 17.63 -26.68
N GLY A 255 15.21 18.35 -27.20
CA GLY A 255 15.02 18.55 -28.64
C GLY A 255 14.64 17.29 -29.42
N GLN A 256 14.11 16.27 -28.74
CA GLN A 256 13.63 15.04 -29.38
C GLN A 256 12.42 15.30 -30.29
N PRO A 257 12.17 14.40 -31.26
CA PRO A 257 10.96 14.47 -32.08
C PRO A 257 9.70 14.52 -31.20
N LYS A 258 8.69 15.26 -31.64
CA LYS A 258 7.39 15.28 -30.97
C LYS A 258 6.80 13.88 -30.86
N ASP A 259 6.04 13.65 -29.81
CA ASP A 259 5.28 12.41 -29.55
C ASP A 259 6.18 11.16 -29.48
N SER A 260 7.46 11.34 -29.12
CA SER A 260 8.44 10.25 -29.04
C SER A 260 8.79 9.82 -27.61
N PHE A 261 8.14 10.41 -26.60
CA PHE A 261 8.40 10.10 -25.20
C PHE A 261 8.16 8.62 -24.86
N PHE A 262 7.06 8.04 -25.36
CA PHE A 262 6.79 6.62 -25.10
C PHE A 262 7.88 5.71 -25.70
N ASP A 263 8.13 5.85 -27.01
CA ASP A 263 9.02 4.95 -27.74
C ASP A 263 10.50 5.12 -27.37
N ARG A 264 10.94 6.37 -27.15
CA ARG A 264 12.37 6.68 -26.93
C ARG A 264 12.76 6.81 -25.46
N TRP A 265 11.82 7.10 -24.56
CA TRP A 265 12.11 7.37 -23.15
C TRP A 265 11.51 6.31 -22.23
N LEU A 266 10.19 6.10 -22.27
CA LEU A 266 9.54 5.13 -21.40
C LEU A 266 9.84 3.68 -21.78
N THR A 267 9.94 3.35 -23.06
CA THR A 267 10.23 1.99 -23.53
C THR A 267 11.58 1.48 -23.02
N PRO A 268 12.71 2.22 -23.12
CA PRO A 268 13.96 1.82 -22.48
C PRO A 268 13.85 1.70 -20.95
N LEU A 269 13.14 2.62 -20.28
CA LEU A 269 12.92 2.53 -18.84
C LEU A 269 12.17 1.25 -18.45
N PHE A 270 11.06 0.94 -19.13
CA PHE A 270 10.25 -0.24 -18.87
C PHE A 270 10.97 -1.53 -19.24
N PHE A 271 11.36 -1.69 -20.50
CA PHE A 271 11.76 -2.99 -21.04
C PHE A 271 13.27 -3.24 -20.97
N GLU A 272 14.08 -2.22 -20.69
CA GLU A 272 15.52 -2.37 -20.53
C GLU A 272 15.97 -2.18 -19.09
N ALA A 273 15.75 -1.00 -18.51
CA ALA A 273 16.28 -0.65 -17.19
C ALA A 273 15.73 -1.56 -16.08
N PHE A 274 14.39 -1.67 -15.96
CA PHE A 274 13.77 -2.56 -14.96
C PHE A 274 13.89 -4.06 -15.24
N ASN A 275 14.52 -4.44 -16.36
CA ASN A 275 14.73 -5.82 -16.78
C ASN A 275 16.21 -6.20 -16.87
N ASN A 276 17.11 -5.37 -16.31
CA ASN A 276 18.56 -5.59 -16.33
C ASN A 276 19.14 -5.78 -17.75
N ARG A 277 18.65 -4.98 -18.71
CA ARG A 277 19.10 -4.99 -20.12
C ARG A 277 19.72 -3.67 -20.58
N PHE A 278 19.75 -2.65 -19.71
CA PHE A 278 20.28 -1.32 -20.02
C PHE A 278 21.81 -1.24 -19.83
N HIS A 279 22.58 -1.72 -20.82
CA HIS A 279 24.04 -1.87 -20.68
C HIS A 279 24.87 -0.74 -21.34
N ASN A 280 24.41 -0.23 -22.49
CA ASN A 280 25.19 0.71 -23.32
C ASN A 280 24.68 2.15 -23.26
N GLY A 281 23.63 2.39 -22.46
CA GLY A 281 22.87 3.64 -22.53
C GLY A 281 22.27 3.89 -23.91
N HIS A 282 21.61 5.02 -24.07
CA HIS A 282 21.20 5.52 -25.38
C HIS A 282 21.80 6.91 -25.62
N GLN A 283 22.22 7.18 -26.86
CA GLN A 283 22.88 8.44 -27.22
C GLN A 283 21.99 9.67 -27.03
N HIS A 284 20.66 9.50 -27.14
CA HIS A 284 19.71 10.58 -26.94
C HIS A 284 19.48 10.93 -25.47
N PHE A 285 19.89 10.07 -24.54
CA PHE A 285 19.80 10.36 -23.12
C PHE A 285 21.02 11.19 -22.67
N PRO A 286 20.79 12.26 -21.89
CA PRO A 286 21.85 12.90 -21.13
C PRO A 286 22.60 11.90 -20.22
N GLU A 287 23.88 12.17 -19.92
CA GLU A 287 24.73 11.26 -19.16
C GLU A 287 24.15 10.92 -17.77
N ASN A 288 23.54 11.90 -17.10
CA ASN A 288 22.88 11.69 -15.81
C ASN A 288 21.71 10.70 -15.93
N ILE A 289 20.89 10.80 -16.98
CA ILE A 289 19.77 9.87 -17.22
C ILE A 289 20.30 8.47 -17.52
N ASN A 290 21.30 8.34 -18.40
CA ASN A 290 21.94 7.06 -18.69
C ASN A 290 22.46 6.39 -17.40
N ARG A 291 23.10 7.17 -16.52
CA ARG A 291 23.59 6.67 -15.23
C ARG A 291 22.45 6.24 -14.30
N ILE A 292 21.35 6.99 -14.23
CA ILE A 292 20.19 6.62 -13.41
C ILE A 292 19.56 5.32 -13.91
N LEU A 293 19.33 5.19 -15.21
CA LEU A 293 18.71 4.01 -15.81
C LEU A 293 19.60 2.76 -15.72
N ALA A 294 20.92 2.91 -15.84
CA ALA A 294 21.87 1.81 -15.63
C ALA A 294 21.92 1.33 -14.17
N LEU A 295 21.53 2.19 -13.23
CA LEU A 295 21.48 1.90 -11.79
C LEU A 295 20.07 1.58 -11.31
N ALA A 296 19.08 1.51 -12.21
CA ALA A 296 17.71 1.20 -11.85
C ALA A 296 17.59 -0.22 -11.29
N PRO A 297 16.71 -0.45 -10.30
CA PRO A 297 16.55 -1.76 -9.68
C PRO A 297 15.99 -2.78 -10.67
N TYR A 298 16.47 -4.02 -10.60
CA TYR A 298 15.90 -5.11 -11.39
C TYR A 298 14.59 -5.61 -10.76
N LEU A 299 13.45 -5.34 -11.41
CA LEU A 299 12.10 -5.63 -10.89
C LEU A 299 11.48 -6.93 -11.45
N ASN A 300 12.28 -7.79 -12.08
CA ASN A 300 11.90 -9.14 -12.52
C ASN A 300 10.76 -9.25 -13.56
N GLY A 301 10.45 -8.21 -14.33
CA GLY A 301 9.65 -8.35 -15.55
C GLY A 301 8.23 -8.95 -15.37
N GLY A 302 7.48 -8.61 -14.32
CA GLY A 302 6.02 -8.75 -14.39
C GLY A 302 5.42 -7.56 -15.14
N LEU A 303 4.95 -6.51 -14.43
CA LEU A 303 4.34 -5.32 -15.04
C LEU A 303 5.18 -4.69 -16.17
N PHE A 304 6.51 -4.72 -16.06
CA PHE A 304 7.44 -4.11 -17.03
C PHE A 304 8.01 -5.07 -18.06
N ARG A 305 7.50 -6.29 -18.17
CA ARG A 305 7.83 -7.17 -19.30
C ARG A 305 6.88 -6.90 -20.43
N GLU A 306 7.46 -6.89 -21.61
CA GLU A 306 6.74 -6.73 -22.85
C GLU A 306 5.81 -7.94 -23.07
N ASN A 307 4.53 -7.68 -23.30
CA ASN A 307 3.51 -8.70 -23.50
C ASN A 307 2.79 -8.53 -24.84
N ASP A 308 1.76 -9.35 -25.07
CA ASP A 308 1.01 -9.33 -26.33
C ASP A 308 0.32 -7.99 -26.58
N LEU A 309 -0.13 -7.28 -25.52
CA LEU A 309 -0.74 -5.96 -25.68
C LEU A 309 0.25 -4.95 -26.25
N ASP A 310 1.52 -5.00 -25.84
CA ASP A 310 2.60 -4.12 -26.32
C ASP A 310 2.96 -4.36 -27.79
N ARG A 311 2.83 -5.60 -28.28
CA ARG A 311 3.29 -6.00 -29.63
C ARG A 311 2.20 -6.03 -30.69
N ARG A 312 0.93 -6.12 -30.27
CA ARG A 312 -0.18 -6.44 -31.18
C ARG A 312 -0.46 -5.35 -32.22
N TYR A 313 -0.35 -4.08 -31.85
CA TYR A 313 -0.62 -2.95 -32.72
C TYR A 313 0.53 -1.95 -32.71
N ARG A 314 0.64 -1.19 -33.79
CA ARG A 314 1.46 0.03 -33.81
C ARG A 314 0.57 1.21 -33.48
N PHE A 315 0.93 1.96 -32.46
CA PHE A 315 0.21 3.14 -31.98
C PHE A 315 1.23 4.18 -31.53
N SER A 316 0.78 5.40 -31.30
CA SER A 316 1.57 6.47 -30.70
C SER A 316 0.77 7.15 -29.60
N ILE A 317 1.41 7.47 -28.48
CA ILE A 317 0.81 8.29 -27.42
C ILE A 317 1.42 9.67 -27.50
N SER A 318 0.58 10.68 -27.74
CA SER A 318 1.05 12.05 -27.90
C SER A 318 1.60 12.65 -26.61
N ASP A 319 2.51 13.61 -26.76
CA ASP A 319 3.08 14.39 -25.68
C ASP A 319 2.00 15.13 -24.88
N ALA A 320 0.92 15.55 -25.55
CA ALA A 320 -0.23 16.17 -24.90
C ALA A 320 -0.95 15.21 -23.93
N ARG A 321 -1.03 13.91 -24.26
CA ARG A 321 -1.62 12.90 -23.36
C ARG A 321 -0.73 12.66 -22.15
N PHE A 322 0.57 12.54 -22.34
CA PHE A 322 1.50 12.44 -21.20
C PHE A 322 1.47 13.67 -20.32
N GLN A 323 1.40 14.87 -20.90
CA GLN A 323 1.25 16.10 -20.13
C GLN A 323 -0.04 16.07 -19.29
N GLN A 324 -1.16 15.59 -19.82
CA GLN A 324 -2.40 15.44 -19.07
C GLN A 324 -2.25 14.46 -17.90
N VAL A 325 -1.64 13.29 -18.15
CA VAL A 325 -1.38 12.26 -17.13
C VAL A 325 -0.50 12.83 -16.00
N PHE A 326 0.63 13.46 -16.32
CA PHE A 326 1.52 14.01 -15.31
C PHE A 326 0.92 15.21 -14.57
N THR A 327 0.20 16.09 -15.27
CA THR A 327 -0.53 17.19 -14.62
C THR A 327 -1.56 16.68 -13.61
N PHE A 328 -2.20 15.55 -13.92
CA PHE A 328 -3.11 14.87 -13.00
C PHE A 328 -2.34 14.25 -11.82
N LEU A 329 -1.38 13.36 -12.07
CA LEU A 329 -0.66 12.63 -11.03
C LEU A 329 0.12 13.56 -10.09
N ASP A 330 0.77 14.60 -10.61
CA ASP A 330 1.56 15.55 -9.81
C ASP A 330 0.73 16.39 -8.82
N ARG A 331 -0.62 16.39 -8.94
CA ARG A 331 -1.50 17.06 -7.97
C ARG A 331 -1.67 16.31 -6.66
N TYR A 332 -1.37 15.01 -6.66
CA TYR A 332 -1.62 14.13 -5.52
C TYR A 332 -0.32 13.72 -4.86
N ASN A 333 -0.38 13.54 -3.54
CA ASN A 333 0.71 12.93 -2.80
C ASN A 333 0.58 11.40 -2.89
N PHE A 334 1.69 10.71 -3.15
CA PHE A 334 1.71 9.25 -3.22
C PHE A 334 2.42 8.69 -1.99
N THR A 335 1.77 7.74 -1.32
CA THR A 335 2.37 6.96 -0.24
C THR A 335 2.61 5.54 -0.71
N ILE A 336 3.76 4.99 -0.35
CA ILE A 336 4.11 3.61 -0.68
C ILE A 336 3.45 2.61 0.26
N ALA A 337 3.08 3.04 1.47
CA ALA A 337 2.46 2.19 2.47
C ALA A 337 0.95 2.12 2.22
N GLU A 338 0.38 0.92 2.26
CA GLU A 338 -1.06 0.80 2.43
C GLU A 338 -1.42 1.21 3.86
N ASP A 339 -2.46 2.03 3.98
CA ASP A 339 -3.02 2.41 5.26
C ASP A 339 -3.39 1.18 6.07
N SER A 340 -3.13 1.22 7.38
CA SER A 340 -3.70 0.24 8.30
C SER A 340 -5.08 0.71 8.77
N PRO A 341 -5.93 -0.17 9.35
CA PRO A 341 -7.21 0.26 9.89
C PRO A 341 -7.11 1.39 10.92
N LEU A 342 -5.97 1.50 11.61
CA LEU A 342 -5.74 2.50 12.64
C LEU A 342 -4.88 3.68 12.17
N ASP A 343 -4.04 3.52 11.16
CA ASP A 343 -3.11 4.56 10.69
C ASP A 343 -3.38 4.85 9.22
N GLN A 344 -3.91 6.03 8.96
CA GLN A 344 -4.34 6.49 7.64
C GLN A 344 -3.56 7.73 7.23
N GLU A 345 -2.99 7.72 6.05
CA GLU A 345 -2.35 8.88 5.43
C GLU A 345 -3.29 9.51 4.41
N VAL A 346 -3.40 10.85 4.42
CA VAL A 346 -4.21 11.60 3.45
C VAL A 346 -3.39 11.75 2.16
N ALA A 347 -3.16 10.62 1.49
CA ALA A 347 -2.38 10.47 0.27
C ALA A 347 -3.00 9.37 -0.60
N VAL A 348 -2.52 9.22 -1.83
CA VAL A 348 -2.85 8.11 -2.72
C VAL A 348 -2.01 6.90 -2.31
N ASP A 349 -2.68 5.82 -1.89
CA ASP A 349 -2.07 4.58 -1.43
C ASP A 349 -2.20 3.45 -2.47
N PRO A 350 -1.47 2.32 -2.31
CA PRO A 350 -1.58 1.18 -3.21
C PRO A 350 -2.95 0.48 -3.24
N GLU A 351 -3.78 0.61 -2.21
CA GLU A 351 -5.14 0.02 -2.22
C GLU A 351 -6.07 0.79 -3.15
N MET A 352 -5.88 2.10 -3.31
CA MET A 352 -6.66 2.92 -4.24
C MET A 352 -6.61 2.39 -5.66
N ASN A 353 -5.48 1.77 -6.06
CA ASN A 353 -5.40 1.03 -7.31
C ASN A 353 -6.55 0.03 -7.41
N GLY A 354 -6.71 -0.85 -6.42
CA GLY A 354 -7.79 -1.83 -6.38
C GLY A 354 -9.17 -1.23 -6.63
N LYS A 355 -9.50 -0.16 -5.88
CA LYS A 355 -10.78 0.56 -6.00
C LYS A 355 -10.99 1.17 -7.40
N VAL A 356 -9.93 1.78 -7.94
CA VAL A 356 -9.95 2.39 -9.28
C VAL A 356 -10.22 1.31 -10.33
N TYR A 357 -9.54 0.17 -10.24
CA TYR A 357 -9.64 -0.91 -11.22
C TYR A 357 -10.99 -1.63 -11.17
N GLU A 358 -11.45 -2.01 -9.98
CA GLU A 358 -12.78 -2.62 -9.77
C GLU A 358 -13.87 -1.76 -10.41
N SER A 359 -13.75 -0.44 -10.28
CA SER A 359 -14.75 0.47 -10.78
C SER A 359 -14.63 0.81 -12.27
N LEU A 360 -13.44 0.74 -12.87
CA LEU A 360 -13.27 0.94 -14.32
C LEU A 360 -13.85 -0.21 -15.13
N VAL A 361 -13.77 -1.42 -14.58
CA VAL A 361 -14.37 -2.62 -15.17
C VAL A 361 -15.89 -2.51 -15.17
N ASN A 362 -16.45 -2.03 -14.06
CA ASN A 362 -17.87 -1.70 -13.92
C ASN A 362 -18.37 -0.61 -14.90
N LEU A 363 -17.48 0.11 -15.59
CA LEU A 363 -17.81 1.10 -16.63
C LEU A 363 -17.63 0.55 -18.05
N SER A 364 -16.85 -0.51 -18.21
CA SER A 364 -16.51 -1.13 -19.50
C SER A 364 -17.51 -2.19 -19.95
N GLU A 365 -18.23 -2.80 -19.00
CA GLU A 365 -19.37 -3.69 -19.26
C GLU A 365 -20.67 -2.86 -19.25
N GLU A 366 -21.57 -3.17 -20.19
CA GLU A 366 -22.86 -2.49 -20.30
C GLU A 366 -23.56 -2.52 -18.93
N ALA A 367 -24.15 -1.39 -18.52
CA ALA A 367 -24.59 -1.12 -17.16
C ALA A 367 -25.65 -2.08 -16.57
N SER A 368 -26.05 -3.15 -17.29
CA SER A 368 -26.93 -4.22 -16.81
C SER A 368 -26.27 -5.21 -15.86
N ASP A 369 -24.94 -5.36 -15.88
CA ASP A 369 -24.29 -6.54 -15.28
C ASP A 369 -23.63 -6.25 -13.91
N ARG A 370 -23.91 -5.08 -13.31
CA ARG A 370 -23.46 -4.72 -11.95
C ARG A 370 -23.80 -5.77 -10.89
N ALA A 371 -24.90 -6.51 -11.08
CA ALA A 371 -25.34 -7.55 -10.17
C ALA A 371 -24.81 -8.95 -10.53
N GLU A 372 -24.40 -9.19 -11.78
CA GLU A 372 -23.94 -10.51 -12.25
C GLU A 372 -22.44 -10.73 -12.00
N ALA A 373 -21.60 -9.69 -12.05
CA ALA A 373 -20.15 -9.83 -11.82
C ALA A 373 -19.74 -9.89 -10.33
N GLY A 374 -20.63 -9.52 -9.39
CA GLY A 374 -20.36 -9.60 -7.94
C GLY A 374 -19.23 -8.70 -7.42
N ILE A 375 -18.78 -7.71 -8.20
CA ILE A 375 -17.65 -6.82 -7.88
C ILE A 375 -18.10 -5.74 -6.88
N PHE A 376 -18.20 -6.13 -5.60
CA PHE A 376 -18.43 -5.21 -4.49
C PHE A 376 -17.14 -5.02 -3.70
N TYR A 377 -16.69 -3.77 -3.62
CA TYR A 377 -15.60 -3.40 -2.73
C TYR A 377 -15.99 -3.76 -1.28
N THR A 378 -15.16 -4.57 -0.62
CA THR A 378 -15.31 -4.91 0.80
C THR A 378 -14.56 -3.88 1.64
N PRO A 379 -15.20 -3.16 2.57
CA PRO A 379 -14.53 -2.25 3.49
C PRO A 379 -13.33 -2.87 4.21
N ARG A 380 -12.27 -2.06 4.43
CA ARG A 380 -11.03 -2.47 5.11
C ARG A 380 -11.29 -3.14 6.46
N THR A 381 -12.19 -2.56 7.25
CA THR A 381 -12.54 -3.05 8.58
C THR A 381 -13.15 -4.45 8.54
N GLU A 382 -13.96 -4.73 7.51
CA GLU A 382 -14.57 -6.05 7.32
C GLU A 382 -13.52 -7.07 6.89
N ILE A 383 -12.63 -6.71 5.95
CA ILE A 383 -11.51 -7.57 5.53
C ILE A 383 -10.61 -7.92 6.71
N ASP A 384 -10.17 -6.92 7.48
CA ASP A 384 -9.31 -7.11 8.65
C ASP A 384 -9.98 -8.00 9.70
N LEU A 385 -11.26 -7.76 9.99
CA LEU A 385 -12.04 -8.57 10.91
C LEU A 385 -12.15 -10.03 10.44
N MET A 386 -12.52 -10.26 9.18
CA MET A 386 -12.66 -11.60 8.61
C MET A 386 -11.35 -12.37 8.64
N CYS A 387 -10.24 -11.73 8.24
CA CYS A 387 -8.91 -12.34 8.30
C CYS A 387 -8.52 -12.73 9.73
N ARG A 388 -8.72 -11.84 10.71
CA ARG A 388 -8.38 -12.11 12.11
C ARG A 388 -9.23 -13.24 12.69
N LEU A 389 -10.54 -13.23 12.46
CA LEU A 389 -11.44 -14.29 12.93
C LEU A 389 -11.05 -15.65 12.34
N ALA A 390 -10.83 -15.70 11.01
CA ALA A 390 -10.41 -16.92 10.34
C ALA A 390 -9.09 -17.48 10.89
N LEU A 391 -8.12 -16.60 11.17
CA LEU A 391 -6.85 -17.00 11.76
C LEU A 391 -7.00 -17.51 13.20
N VAL A 392 -7.82 -16.87 14.04
CA VAL A 392 -8.10 -17.32 15.41
C VAL A 392 -8.71 -18.71 15.41
N ASP A 393 -9.71 -18.96 14.56
CA ASP A 393 -10.35 -20.27 14.47
C ASP A 393 -9.40 -21.32 13.93
N TYR A 394 -8.58 -20.99 12.92
CA TYR A 394 -7.53 -21.89 12.43
C TYR A 394 -6.55 -22.28 13.55
N LEU A 395 -6.04 -21.32 14.31
CA LEU A 395 -5.09 -21.58 15.39
C LEU A 395 -5.72 -22.43 16.50
N ALA A 396 -6.95 -22.11 16.92
CA ALA A 396 -7.67 -22.88 17.92
C ALA A 396 -7.93 -24.33 17.48
N ASN A 397 -8.26 -24.56 16.21
CA ASN A 397 -8.49 -25.89 15.67
C ASN A 397 -7.23 -26.77 15.63
N HIS A 398 -6.03 -26.17 15.56
CA HIS A 398 -4.76 -26.90 15.44
C HIS A 398 -3.94 -26.95 16.73
N LEU A 399 -4.08 -25.96 17.61
CA LEU A 399 -3.30 -25.82 18.84
C LEU A 399 -4.12 -26.03 20.11
N GLY A 400 -5.45 -26.20 20.00
CA GLY A 400 -6.33 -26.46 21.13
C GLY A 400 -7.35 -25.34 21.34
N SER A 401 -8.62 -25.72 21.47
CA SER A 401 -9.74 -24.79 21.68
C SER A 401 -9.66 -24.03 23.02
N GLU A 402 -8.97 -24.60 24.00
CA GLU A 402 -8.68 -24.01 25.31
C GLU A 402 -7.82 -22.74 25.21
N HIS A 403 -7.00 -22.63 24.16
CA HIS A 403 -6.14 -21.47 23.91
C HIS A 403 -6.81 -20.41 23.02
N LYS A 404 -8.05 -20.63 22.56
CA LYS A 404 -8.77 -19.72 21.65
C LYS A 404 -8.81 -18.28 22.16
N LYS A 405 -9.02 -18.09 23.47
CA LYS A 405 -9.03 -16.75 24.09
C LYS A 405 -7.67 -16.05 23.95
N SER A 406 -6.58 -16.75 24.23
CA SER A 406 -5.23 -16.19 24.09
C SER A 406 -4.87 -15.89 22.63
N PHE A 407 -5.30 -16.74 21.69
CA PHE A 407 -5.14 -16.44 20.26
C PHE A 407 -5.98 -15.25 19.83
N TYR A 408 -7.21 -15.11 20.32
CA TYR A 408 -8.04 -13.94 20.06
C TYR A 408 -7.36 -12.67 20.56
N GLU A 409 -6.92 -12.64 21.82
CA GLU A 409 -6.21 -11.50 22.41
C GLU A 409 -4.94 -11.15 21.62
N ALA A 410 -4.14 -12.16 21.22
CA ALA A 410 -2.92 -11.92 20.45
C ALA A 410 -3.18 -11.45 19.02
N VAL A 411 -4.16 -12.03 18.32
CA VAL A 411 -4.49 -11.68 16.93
C VAL A 411 -5.20 -10.33 16.89
N PHE A 412 -6.02 -9.96 17.89
CA PHE A 412 -6.72 -8.67 17.92
C PHE A 412 -5.99 -7.56 18.67
N ALA A 413 -4.80 -7.82 19.22
CA ALA A 413 -3.96 -6.79 19.83
C ALA A 413 -3.44 -5.82 18.77
N LEU A 414 -3.95 -4.58 18.78
CA LEU A 414 -3.56 -3.55 17.83
C LEU A 414 -2.63 -2.52 18.46
N GLU A 415 -2.89 -2.16 19.71
CA GLU A 415 -2.10 -1.17 20.44
C GLU A 415 -0.85 -1.80 21.10
N PRO A 416 0.25 -1.05 21.29
CA PRO A 416 1.48 -1.59 21.88
C PRO A 416 1.28 -2.21 23.28
N GLU A 417 0.40 -1.63 24.10
CA GLU A 417 0.09 -2.14 25.44
C GLU A 417 -0.64 -3.48 25.35
N GLU A 418 -1.67 -3.59 24.48
CA GLU A 418 -2.41 -4.84 24.23
C GLU A 418 -1.49 -5.94 23.69
N LYS A 419 -0.58 -5.59 22.77
CA LYS A 419 0.40 -6.53 22.21
C LYS A 419 1.31 -7.06 23.30
N ALA A 420 1.85 -6.18 24.14
CA ALA A 420 2.71 -6.59 25.25
C ALA A 420 1.98 -7.51 26.25
N GLU A 421 0.71 -7.23 26.57
CA GLU A 421 -0.09 -8.07 27.44
C GLU A 421 -0.35 -9.47 26.84
N ALA A 422 -0.78 -9.52 25.58
CA ALA A 422 -1.01 -10.77 24.87
C ALA A 422 0.28 -11.59 24.70
N ASP A 423 1.39 -10.94 24.35
CA ASP A 423 2.68 -11.60 24.15
C ASP A 423 3.21 -12.21 25.47
N ASN A 424 2.96 -11.53 26.59
CA ASN A 424 3.26 -12.06 27.92
C ASN A 424 2.39 -13.27 28.28
N ALA A 425 1.10 -13.25 27.92
CA ALA A 425 0.19 -14.37 28.13
C ALA A 425 0.62 -15.61 27.32
N LEU A 426 0.95 -15.43 26.04
CA LEU A 426 1.47 -16.49 25.18
C LEU A 426 2.79 -17.06 25.69
N SER A 427 3.68 -16.21 26.19
CA SER A 427 4.97 -16.63 26.77
C SER A 427 4.78 -17.47 28.04
N LYS A 428 3.88 -17.06 28.95
CA LYS A 428 3.55 -17.82 30.16
C LYS A 428 2.95 -19.20 29.84
N ALA A 429 2.19 -19.28 28.74
CA ALA A 429 1.61 -20.53 28.25
C ALA A 429 2.58 -21.36 27.39
N ASN A 430 3.81 -20.89 27.13
CA ASN A 430 4.80 -21.51 26.24
C ASN A 430 4.30 -21.78 24.81
N LEU A 431 3.37 -20.96 24.30
CA LEU A 431 2.71 -21.19 23.02
C LEU A 431 3.47 -20.64 21.80
N TRP A 432 4.50 -19.81 21.99
CA TRP A 432 5.17 -19.10 20.89
C TRP A 432 5.78 -20.01 19.83
N ARG A 433 6.37 -21.13 20.24
CA ARG A 433 7.00 -22.06 19.30
C ARG A 433 5.96 -22.72 18.40
N ASP A 434 4.94 -23.30 19.00
CA ASP A 434 3.88 -23.98 18.26
C ASP A 434 3.08 -22.97 17.40
N LEU A 435 2.86 -21.76 17.92
CA LEU A 435 2.23 -20.67 17.18
C LEU A 435 3.06 -20.27 15.94
N ASP A 436 4.35 -19.97 16.09
CA ASP A 436 5.21 -19.55 14.97
C ASP A 436 5.35 -20.66 13.92
N ASP A 437 5.49 -21.92 14.34
CA ASP A 437 5.55 -23.05 13.41
C ASP A 437 4.23 -23.16 12.61
N ARG A 438 3.06 -22.97 13.25
CA ARG A 438 1.76 -22.94 12.54
C ARG A 438 1.60 -21.73 11.62
N LEU A 439 2.04 -20.55 12.03
CA LEU A 439 1.99 -19.33 11.22
C LEU A 439 2.91 -19.43 10.00
N ARG A 440 4.02 -20.17 10.08
CA ARG A 440 4.94 -20.41 8.96
C ARG A 440 4.41 -21.46 7.98
N ASP A 441 3.65 -22.44 8.47
CA ASP A 441 3.13 -23.55 7.65
C ASP A 441 1.73 -23.31 7.06
N ILE A 442 0.96 -22.34 7.58
CA ILE A 442 -0.41 -22.07 7.14
C ILE A 442 -0.50 -21.81 5.63
N THR A 443 -1.53 -22.31 4.97
CA THR A 443 -1.84 -21.99 3.57
C THR A 443 -3.16 -21.24 3.52
N ILE A 444 -3.14 -20.03 2.97
CA ILE A 444 -4.30 -19.15 2.77
C ILE A 444 -4.58 -19.08 1.28
N VAL A 445 -5.84 -19.29 0.92
CA VAL A 445 -6.32 -19.14 -0.45
C VAL A 445 -7.49 -18.16 -0.48
N ASP A 446 -7.42 -17.20 -1.38
CA ASP A 446 -8.54 -16.36 -1.77
C ASP A 446 -8.97 -16.75 -3.21
N PRO A 447 -10.09 -17.47 -3.37
CA PRO A 447 -10.50 -18.03 -4.66
C PRO A 447 -11.19 -17.00 -5.59
N ALA A 448 -11.43 -15.77 -5.13
CA ALA A 448 -11.99 -14.69 -5.94
C ALA A 448 -11.35 -13.37 -5.47
N CYS A 449 -10.03 -13.31 -5.64
CA CYS A 449 -9.21 -12.36 -4.88
C CYS A 449 -9.36 -10.90 -5.29
N GLY A 450 -9.98 -10.64 -6.44
CA GLY A 450 -10.13 -9.29 -6.98
C GLY A 450 -8.79 -8.56 -6.98
N SER A 451 -8.78 -7.35 -6.43
CA SER A 451 -7.57 -6.54 -6.28
C SER A 451 -6.59 -7.01 -5.20
N GLY A 452 -6.81 -8.16 -4.56
CA GLY A 452 -5.90 -8.78 -3.60
C GLY A 452 -6.06 -8.30 -2.16
N SER A 453 -7.20 -7.68 -1.80
CA SER A 453 -7.39 -7.04 -0.49
C SER A 453 -7.28 -8.02 0.70
N PHE A 454 -7.86 -9.22 0.62
CA PHE A 454 -7.70 -10.23 1.66
C PHE A 454 -6.27 -10.78 1.73
N LEU A 455 -5.59 -10.91 0.59
CA LEU A 455 -4.20 -11.36 0.54
C LEU A 455 -3.27 -10.37 1.26
N VAL A 456 -3.41 -9.08 0.98
CA VAL A 456 -2.62 -8.02 1.64
C VAL A 456 -3.01 -7.89 3.11
N GLY A 457 -4.30 -7.95 3.45
CA GLY A 457 -4.77 -7.93 4.84
C GLY A 457 -4.16 -9.07 5.67
N MET A 458 -4.20 -10.30 5.14
CA MET A 458 -3.61 -11.45 5.80
C MET A 458 -2.08 -11.39 5.85
N LEU A 459 -1.41 -10.84 4.83
CA LEU A 459 0.02 -10.57 4.85
C LEU A 459 0.41 -9.74 6.07
N HIS A 460 -0.29 -8.62 6.33
CA HIS A 460 0.01 -7.73 7.45
C HIS A 460 -0.22 -8.40 8.81
N ILE A 461 -1.29 -9.19 8.96
CA ILE A 461 -1.59 -9.92 10.20
C ILE A 461 -0.52 -10.98 10.50
N LEU A 462 -0.14 -11.78 9.49
CA LEU A 462 0.91 -12.79 9.64
C LEU A 462 2.27 -12.16 9.90
N ASP A 463 2.58 -11.06 9.23
CA ASP A 463 3.83 -10.32 9.40
C ASP A 463 3.98 -9.78 10.84
N ASP A 464 2.93 -9.17 11.39
CA ASP A 464 2.90 -8.67 12.77
C ASP A 464 3.11 -9.79 13.80
N LEU A 465 2.36 -10.89 13.70
CA LEU A 465 2.45 -12.01 14.64
C LEU A 465 3.82 -12.69 14.58
N GLN A 466 4.36 -12.92 13.38
CA GLN A 466 5.68 -13.54 13.23
C GLN A 466 6.81 -12.59 13.66
N ALA A 467 6.64 -11.27 13.48
CA ALA A 467 7.57 -10.28 14.05
C ALA A 467 7.58 -10.35 15.58
N ARG A 468 6.41 -10.44 16.23
CA ARG A 468 6.32 -10.59 17.70
C ARG A 468 6.91 -11.91 18.19
N ALA A 469 6.79 -12.99 17.43
CA ALA A 469 7.42 -14.28 17.75
C ALA A 469 8.96 -14.26 17.65
N THR A 470 9.55 -13.27 16.97
CA THR A 470 11.00 -13.20 16.69
C THR A 470 11.83 -13.07 17.97
N GLN A 471 11.46 -12.16 18.88
CA GLN A 471 12.20 -11.92 20.13
C GLN A 471 12.13 -13.11 21.11
N PRO A 472 10.95 -13.68 21.43
CA PRO A 472 10.86 -14.85 22.31
C PRO A 472 11.60 -16.08 21.78
N LEU A 473 11.70 -16.24 20.46
CA LEU A 473 12.33 -17.40 19.83
C LEU A 473 13.80 -17.19 19.44
N GLY A 474 14.35 -15.98 19.63
CA GLY A 474 15.72 -15.64 19.26
C GLY A 474 16.01 -15.78 17.76
N ARG A 475 14.98 -15.64 16.91
CA ARG A 475 15.13 -15.63 15.45
C ARG A 475 15.52 -14.22 15.01
N ALA A 476 16.22 -14.08 13.90
CA ALA A 476 16.46 -12.78 13.27
C ALA A 476 16.03 -12.88 11.81
N GLU A 477 14.98 -12.16 11.45
CA GLU A 477 14.44 -12.10 10.08
C GLU A 477 14.03 -10.65 9.81
N THR A 478 14.49 -10.09 8.70
CA THR A 478 14.10 -8.72 8.32
C THR A 478 12.62 -8.70 7.94
N SER A 479 11.99 -7.51 8.01
CA SER A 479 10.60 -7.37 7.59
C SER A 479 10.39 -7.75 6.12
N TYR A 480 11.34 -7.32 5.27
CA TYR A 480 11.39 -7.69 3.87
C TYR A 480 11.43 -9.21 3.65
N ASP A 481 12.37 -9.91 4.30
CA ASP A 481 12.53 -11.37 4.11
C ASP A 481 11.31 -12.14 4.62
N ARG A 482 10.74 -11.70 5.75
CA ARG A 482 9.54 -12.27 6.34
C ARG A 482 8.34 -12.12 5.42
N LYS A 483 8.05 -10.91 4.92
CA LYS A 483 6.99 -10.66 3.94
C LYS A 483 7.22 -11.43 2.64
N LYS A 484 8.45 -11.42 2.10
CA LYS A 484 8.81 -12.18 0.89
C LYS A 484 8.53 -13.67 1.07
N ARG A 485 8.82 -14.22 2.24
CA ARG A 485 8.52 -15.61 2.58
C ARG A 485 7.01 -15.86 2.73
N ILE A 486 6.30 -15.00 3.46
CA ILE A 486 4.84 -15.13 3.66
C ILE A 486 4.12 -15.18 2.32
N ILE A 487 4.41 -14.25 1.43
CA ILE A 487 3.79 -14.23 0.09
C ILE A 487 4.19 -15.47 -0.72
N GLY A 488 5.46 -15.89 -0.61
CA GLY A 488 5.98 -17.02 -1.37
C GLY A 488 5.52 -18.39 -0.88
N GLN A 489 5.09 -18.54 0.37
CA GLN A 489 4.78 -19.84 0.96
C GLN A 489 3.31 -19.97 1.37
N ASN A 490 2.73 -18.90 1.91
CA ASN A 490 1.44 -18.95 2.60
C ASN A 490 0.29 -18.41 1.76
N LEU A 491 0.50 -17.43 0.87
CA LEU A 491 -0.58 -16.73 0.16
C LEU A 491 -0.81 -17.26 -1.26
N TYR A 492 -2.08 -17.50 -1.59
CA TYR A 492 -2.53 -17.94 -2.92
C TYR A 492 -3.83 -17.22 -3.29
N GLY A 493 -3.96 -16.78 -4.54
CA GLY A 493 -5.11 -16.07 -5.07
C GLY A 493 -5.56 -16.61 -6.42
N VAL A 494 -6.86 -16.60 -6.68
CA VAL A 494 -7.44 -16.88 -8.00
C VAL A 494 -8.48 -15.80 -8.29
N ASP A 495 -8.52 -15.32 -9.53
CA ASP A 495 -9.60 -14.46 -10.00
C ASP A 495 -9.91 -14.73 -11.47
N ILE A 496 -11.16 -14.58 -11.89
CA ILE A 496 -11.56 -14.79 -13.29
C ILE A 496 -11.02 -13.70 -14.22
N MET A 497 -10.74 -12.52 -13.67
CA MET A 497 -10.28 -11.36 -14.41
C MET A 497 -8.76 -11.22 -14.35
N GLU A 498 -8.11 -11.30 -15.52
CA GLU A 498 -6.65 -11.19 -15.63
C GLU A 498 -6.09 -9.87 -15.09
N TRP A 499 -6.82 -8.77 -15.26
CA TRP A 499 -6.39 -7.48 -14.71
C TRP A 499 -6.42 -7.47 -13.18
N ALA A 500 -7.38 -8.15 -12.55
CA ALA A 500 -7.51 -8.19 -11.09
C ALA A 500 -6.31 -8.90 -10.46
N VAL A 501 -5.88 -10.00 -11.10
CA VAL A 501 -4.64 -10.71 -10.80
C VAL A 501 -3.43 -9.76 -10.86
N HIS A 502 -3.28 -8.99 -11.94
CA HIS A 502 -2.15 -8.04 -12.06
C HIS A 502 -2.17 -6.96 -10.97
N VAL A 503 -3.35 -6.51 -10.54
CA VAL A 503 -3.50 -5.53 -9.45
C VAL A 503 -3.14 -6.12 -8.10
N ALA A 504 -3.59 -7.34 -7.82
CA ALA A 504 -3.23 -8.07 -6.61
C ALA A 504 -1.71 -8.31 -6.53
N GLU A 505 -1.09 -8.71 -7.64
CA GLU A 505 0.36 -8.83 -7.76
C GLU A 505 1.07 -7.49 -7.50
N LEU A 506 0.57 -6.39 -8.08
CA LEU A 506 1.11 -5.06 -7.88
C LEU A 506 1.10 -4.64 -6.41
N ARG A 507 -0.02 -4.86 -5.73
CA ARG A 507 -0.18 -4.51 -4.32
C ARG A 507 0.72 -5.33 -3.41
N LEU A 508 0.85 -6.63 -3.66
CA LEU A 508 1.80 -7.48 -2.93
C LEU A 508 3.26 -7.07 -3.18
N TRP A 509 3.61 -6.61 -4.38
CA TRP A 509 4.92 -6.03 -4.65
C TRP A 509 5.15 -4.73 -3.89
N LEU A 510 4.19 -3.81 -3.90
CA LEU A 510 4.29 -2.56 -3.16
C LEU A 510 4.42 -2.83 -1.65
N ALA A 511 3.62 -3.76 -1.11
CA ALA A 511 3.71 -4.23 0.28
C ALA A 511 5.10 -4.76 0.65
N LEU A 512 5.82 -5.37 -0.30
CA LEU A 512 7.19 -5.86 -0.13
C LEU A 512 8.23 -4.75 -0.27
N ILE A 513 8.08 -3.86 -1.24
CA ILE A 513 9.00 -2.75 -1.55
C ILE A 513 9.10 -1.75 -0.39
N ILE A 514 8.02 -1.53 0.36
CA ILE A 514 8.04 -0.62 1.52
C ILE A 514 9.12 -1.02 2.53
N ASP A 515 9.38 -2.30 2.70
CA ASP A 515 10.34 -2.78 3.70
C ASP A 515 11.75 -3.01 3.13
N ALA A 516 11.93 -2.72 1.84
CA ALA A 516 13.19 -2.84 1.13
C ALA A 516 14.09 -1.63 1.43
N ASP A 517 14.76 -1.66 2.58
CA ASP A 517 15.80 -0.69 2.96
C ASP A 517 17.16 -1.10 2.36
N PHE A 518 17.25 -1.08 1.03
CA PHE A 518 18.51 -1.31 0.32
C PHE A 518 19.16 0.01 -0.09
N SER A 519 20.48 0.10 0.07
CA SER A 519 21.25 1.21 -0.53
C SER A 519 21.25 1.12 -2.05
N ARG A 520 21.52 2.24 -2.72
CA ARG A 520 21.60 2.28 -4.19
C ARG A 520 22.70 1.35 -4.72
N GLU A 521 23.81 1.29 -3.99
CA GLU A 521 24.95 0.42 -4.28
C GLU A 521 24.53 -1.05 -4.16
N GLU A 522 23.76 -1.42 -3.13
CA GLU A 522 23.21 -2.77 -2.97
C GLU A 522 22.23 -3.15 -4.08
N LEU A 523 21.38 -2.21 -4.51
CA LEU A 523 20.44 -2.43 -5.61
C LEU A 523 21.15 -2.65 -6.96
N HIS A 524 22.27 -1.96 -7.18
CA HIS A 524 23.05 -2.11 -8.42
C HIS A 524 23.91 -3.38 -8.44
N ILE A 525 24.53 -3.73 -7.31
CA ILE A 525 25.40 -4.92 -7.22
C ILE A 525 24.56 -6.20 -7.24
N ARG A 526 23.30 -6.13 -6.82
CA ARG A 526 22.37 -7.25 -6.91
C ARG A 526 22.11 -7.62 -8.37
N GLN A 527 22.65 -8.79 -8.74
CA GLN A 527 22.29 -9.47 -9.99
C GLN A 527 20.98 -10.24 -9.88
N GLU A 528 20.49 -10.44 -8.65
CA GLU A 528 19.21 -11.11 -8.39
C GLU A 528 18.05 -10.11 -8.50
N PRO A 529 16.91 -10.52 -9.08
CA PRO A 529 15.74 -9.66 -9.14
C PRO A 529 15.24 -9.35 -7.73
N LEU A 530 14.96 -8.07 -7.49
CA LEU A 530 14.46 -7.60 -6.21
C LEU A 530 13.09 -8.24 -5.93
N LEU A 531 12.21 -8.19 -6.92
CA LEU A 531 10.85 -8.69 -6.80
C LEU A 531 10.73 -10.17 -7.18
N PRO A 532 9.94 -10.94 -6.42
CA PRO A 532 9.65 -12.32 -6.79
C PRO A 532 8.65 -12.41 -7.96
N HIS A 533 8.62 -13.56 -8.64
CA HIS A 533 7.63 -13.87 -9.68
C HIS A 533 6.34 -14.41 -9.05
N PHE A 534 5.22 -13.68 -9.17
CA PHE A 534 3.94 -14.08 -8.57
C PHE A 534 3.07 -15.01 -9.42
N THR A 535 3.48 -15.34 -10.65
CA THR A 535 2.71 -16.11 -11.65
C THR A 535 2.17 -17.47 -11.18
N PHE A 536 2.66 -17.99 -10.05
CA PHE A 536 2.22 -19.26 -9.46
C PHE A 536 1.59 -19.13 -8.08
N LYS A 537 1.32 -17.89 -7.66
CA LYS A 537 0.68 -17.53 -6.39
C LYS A 537 -0.68 -16.90 -6.64
N ILE A 538 -0.76 -15.97 -7.59
CA ILE A 538 -2.02 -15.37 -8.01
C ILE A 538 -2.27 -15.77 -9.46
N ARG A 539 -3.48 -16.22 -9.80
CA ARG A 539 -3.79 -16.76 -11.12
C ARG A 539 -5.12 -16.33 -11.67
N CYS A 540 -5.15 -16.15 -12.98
CA CYS A 540 -6.39 -16.03 -13.72
C CYS A 540 -7.05 -17.42 -13.82
N GLY A 541 -8.31 -17.53 -13.40
CA GLY A 541 -9.07 -18.77 -13.45
C GLY A 541 -10.46 -18.64 -12.83
N ASP A 542 -11.37 -19.50 -13.27
CA ASP A 542 -12.71 -19.59 -12.70
C ASP A 542 -12.72 -20.64 -11.58
N SER A 543 -12.82 -20.18 -10.34
CA SER A 543 -12.86 -21.03 -9.14
C SER A 543 -14.16 -21.83 -8.99
N LEU A 544 -15.20 -21.54 -9.78
CA LEU A 544 -16.44 -22.31 -9.82
C LEU A 544 -16.33 -23.55 -10.73
N VAL A 545 -15.31 -23.62 -11.58
CA VAL A 545 -15.07 -24.79 -12.45
C VAL A 545 -14.57 -25.96 -11.60
N GLN A 546 -15.49 -26.85 -11.25
CA GLN A 546 -15.23 -28.05 -10.46
C GLN A 546 -15.13 -29.33 -11.30
N GLU A 547 -15.44 -29.27 -12.60
CA GLU A 547 -15.44 -30.44 -13.48
C GLU A 547 -14.71 -30.13 -14.79
N VAL A 548 -13.86 -31.06 -15.22
CA VAL A 548 -13.15 -30.96 -16.51
C VAL A 548 -13.29 -32.29 -17.23
N GLY A 549 -13.94 -32.27 -18.40
CA GLY A 549 -14.10 -33.46 -19.25
C GLY A 549 -14.81 -34.63 -18.56
N GLY A 550 -15.85 -34.38 -17.76
CA GLY A 550 -16.56 -35.43 -17.02
C GLY A 550 -15.96 -35.79 -15.67
N ILE A 551 -14.78 -35.25 -15.33
CA ILE A 551 -14.04 -35.59 -14.10
C ILE A 551 -14.25 -34.48 -13.08
N ASN A 552 -14.91 -34.81 -11.97
CA ASN A 552 -15.08 -33.91 -10.84
C ASN A 552 -13.77 -33.76 -10.04
N LEU A 553 -13.36 -32.51 -9.83
CA LEU A 553 -12.14 -32.08 -9.14
C LEU A 553 -12.43 -31.38 -7.80
N GLY A 554 -13.69 -31.32 -7.39
CA GLY A 554 -14.14 -30.70 -6.15
C GLY A 554 -13.50 -31.30 -4.89
N HIS A 555 -13.32 -30.44 -3.88
CA HIS A 555 -12.58 -30.75 -2.66
C HIS A 555 -13.27 -31.77 -1.74
N GLU A 556 -14.60 -31.95 -1.88
CA GLU A 556 -15.41 -32.85 -1.05
C GLU A 556 -15.12 -34.34 -1.31
N TYR A 557 -14.65 -34.69 -2.51
CA TYR A 557 -14.15 -36.03 -2.80
C TYR A 557 -12.72 -36.19 -2.30
N ARG A 558 -12.60 -36.36 -0.98
CA ARG A 558 -11.39 -36.85 -0.32
C ARG A 558 -10.79 -37.99 -1.14
N THR A 559 -9.57 -37.78 -1.62
CA THR A 559 -8.54 -38.82 -1.76
C THR A 559 -9.06 -40.18 -2.26
N ARG A 560 -9.37 -40.28 -3.55
CA ARG A 560 -8.74 -41.39 -4.27
C ARG A 560 -7.25 -41.08 -4.19
N GLU A 561 -6.52 -41.88 -3.40
CA GLU A 561 -5.12 -41.59 -3.11
C GLU A 561 -4.36 -41.43 -4.42
N LEU A 562 -3.98 -40.20 -4.74
CA LEU A 562 -3.06 -39.95 -5.84
C LEU A 562 -1.87 -40.90 -5.66
N PRO A 563 -1.45 -41.60 -6.73
CA PRO A 563 -0.27 -42.45 -6.67
C PRO A 563 0.90 -41.74 -6.00
N HIS A 564 1.67 -42.46 -5.19
CA HIS A 564 2.81 -41.91 -4.45
C HIS A 564 3.78 -41.16 -5.38
N GLU A 565 3.96 -41.65 -6.62
CA GLU A 565 4.76 -40.99 -7.64
C GLU A 565 4.23 -39.60 -8.03
N LEU A 566 2.91 -39.45 -8.19
CA LEU A 566 2.29 -38.15 -8.49
C LEU A 566 2.39 -37.21 -7.28
N LYS A 567 2.18 -37.71 -6.05
CA LYS A 567 2.40 -36.91 -4.83
C LYS A 567 3.83 -36.37 -4.75
N ALA A 568 4.83 -37.23 -5.01
CA ALA A 568 6.23 -36.81 -5.04
C ALA A 568 6.53 -35.79 -6.15
N ARG A 569 5.88 -35.91 -7.32
CA ARG A 569 5.99 -34.92 -8.41
C ARG A 569 5.36 -33.59 -8.03
N ILE A 570 4.20 -33.58 -7.36
CA ILE A 570 3.56 -32.37 -6.84
C ILE A 570 4.50 -31.66 -5.87
N THR A 571 5.08 -32.37 -4.90
CA THR A 571 6.02 -31.79 -3.94
C THR A 571 7.24 -31.19 -4.65
N ARG A 572 7.87 -31.94 -5.58
CA ARG A 572 9.00 -31.42 -6.37
C ARG A 572 8.63 -30.18 -7.18
N LEU A 573 7.46 -30.16 -7.81
CA LEU A 573 7.00 -29.00 -8.57
C LEU A 573 6.74 -27.80 -7.65
N LYS A 574 6.18 -28.02 -6.46
CA LYS A 574 5.98 -26.98 -5.45
C LYS A 574 7.32 -26.36 -5.02
N ASP A 575 8.33 -27.19 -4.78
CA ASP A 575 9.67 -26.74 -4.39
C ASP A 575 10.34 -25.95 -5.52
N GLU A 576 10.29 -26.44 -6.76
CA GLU A 576 10.84 -25.74 -7.92
C GLU A 576 10.10 -24.44 -8.24
N LYS A 577 8.77 -24.39 -8.04
CA LYS A 577 8.00 -23.13 -8.13
C LYS A 577 8.44 -22.12 -7.06
N LEU A 578 8.74 -22.58 -5.85
CA LEU A 578 9.24 -21.72 -4.78
C LEU A 578 10.66 -21.22 -5.09
N LYS A 579 11.53 -22.06 -5.65
CA LYS A 579 12.85 -21.64 -6.16
C LYS A 579 12.71 -20.60 -7.26
N PHE A 580 11.80 -20.82 -8.21
CA PHE A 580 11.49 -19.86 -9.27
C PHE A 580 11.01 -18.52 -8.70
N TYR A 581 10.06 -18.54 -7.75
CA TYR A 581 9.59 -17.35 -7.05
C TYR A 581 10.74 -16.59 -6.37
N ARG A 582 11.68 -17.31 -5.74
CA ARG A 582 12.84 -16.72 -5.05
C ARG A 582 13.96 -16.26 -5.98
N ASN A 583 13.86 -16.55 -7.28
CA ASN A 583 14.93 -16.35 -8.26
C ASN A 583 16.19 -17.17 -7.94
N ASP A 584 16.00 -18.36 -7.35
CA ASP A 584 17.10 -19.24 -6.96
C ASP A 584 17.85 -19.74 -8.21
N PRO A 585 19.18 -19.57 -8.30
CA PRO A 585 19.95 -19.97 -9.48
C PRO A 585 19.93 -21.49 -9.74
N THR A 586 19.64 -22.28 -8.71
CA THR A 586 19.48 -23.74 -8.77
C THR A 586 18.11 -24.18 -9.28
N CYS A 587 17.18 -23.24 -9.51
CA CYS A 587 15.88 -23.53 -10.10
C CYS A 587 16.05 -24.24 -11.45
N ARG A 588 15.35 -25.36 -11.61
CA ARG A 588 15.35 -26.14 -12.85
C ARG A 588 14.74 -25.35 -14.01
N PHE A 589 13.77 -24.51 -13.73
CA PHE A 589 13.02 -23.76 -14.73
C PHE A 589 13.68 -22.41 -15.00
N ARG A 590 13.91 -22.11 -16.28
CA ARG A 590 14.51 -20.84 -16.74
C ARG A 590 13.47 -19.87 -17.30
N SER A 591 12.24 -20.33 -17.53
CA SER A 591 11.13 -19.49 -17.95
C SER A 591 9.81 -19.97 -17.35
N GLU A 592 8.86 -19.04 -17.26
CA GLU A 592 7.50 -19.28 -16.82
C GLU A 592 6.79 -20.37 -17.66
N ASP A 593 7.02 -20.38 -18.97
CA ASP A 593 6.43 -21.35 -19.89
C ASP A 593 6.84 -22.78 -19.56
N GLN A 594 8.10 -22.99 -19.14
CA GLN A 594 8.57 -24.32 -18.74
C GLN A 594 7.84 -24.83 -17.48
N VAL A 595 7.57 -23.95 -16.53
CA VAL A 595 6.82 -24.28 -15.31
C VAL A 595 5.37 -24.61 -15.68
N LYS A 596 4.72 -23.78 -16.51
CA LYS A 596 3.34 -24.01 -16.98
C LYS A 596 3.21 -25.32 -17.74
N GLN A 597 4.19 -25.68 -18.56
CA GLN A 597 4.20 -26.94 -19.30
C GLN A 597 4.31 -28.16 -18.37
N GLU A 598 5.21 -28.14 -17.39
CA GLU A 598 5.34 -29.26 -16.44
C GLU A 598 4.10 -29.37 -15.54
N GLU A 599 3.52 -28.25 -15.14
CA GLU A 599 2.25 -28.24 -14.41
C GLU A 599 1.10 -28.83 -15.25
N ARG A 600 0.96 -28.41 -16.51
CA ARG A 600 -0.06 -28.96 -17.40
C ARG A 600 0.13 -30.47 -17.58
N ARG A 601 1.36 -30.94 -17.76
CA ARG A 601 1.67 -32.37 -17.83
C ARG A 601 1.23 -33.09 -16.56
N LEU A 602 1.64 -32.59 -15.40
CA LEU A 602 1.26 -33.18 -14.11
C LEU A 602 -0.26 -33.20 -13.89
N TYR A 603 -0.96 -32.15 -14.31
CA TYR A 603 -2.41 -32.07 -14.24
C TYR A 603 -3.09 -33.12 -15.14
N LEU A 604 -2.61 -33.30 -16.38
CA LEU A 604 -3.08 -34.36 -17.27
C LEU A 604 -2.84 -35.75 -16.66
N ASP A 605 -1.66 -35.99 -16.11
CA ASP A 605 -1.34 -37.26 -15.44
C ASP A 605 -2.26 -37.53 -14.23
N ILE A 606 -2.67 -36.49 -13.51
CA ILE A 606 -3.66 -36.58 -12.43
C ILE A 606 -5.05 -36.94 -12.98
N LEU A 607 -5.47 -36.33 -14.08
CA LEU A 607 -6.75 -36.65 -14.72
C LEU A 607 -6.77 -38.10 -15.22
N ASP A 608 -5.71 -38.55 -15.88
CA ASP A 608 -5.58 -39.94 -16.36
C ASP A 608 -5.65 -40.93 -15.20
N ALA A 609 -4.90 -40.67 -14.11
CA ALA A 609 -4.95 -41.50 -12.91
C ALA A 609 -6.36 -41.57 -12.31
N ARG A 610 -7.10 -40.44 -12.28
CA ARG A 610 -8.48 -40.40 -11.78
C ARG A 610 -9.45 -41.14 -12.70
N HIS A 611 -9.31 -40.97 -14.02
CA HIS A 611 -10.13 -41.67 -15.02
C HIS A 611 -9.95 -43.19 -14.93
N HIS A 612 -8.73 -43.68 -14.77
CA HIS A 612 -8.46 -45.12 -14.59
C HIS A 612 -8.99 -45.70 -13.27
N THR A 613 -9.41 -44.86 -12.33
CA THR A 613 -9.98 -45.29 -11.05
C THR A 613 -11.52 -45.28 -11.06
N ILE A 614 -12.16 -44.54 -11.98
CA ILE A 614 -13.63 -44.50 -12.19
C ILE A 614 -14.02 -45.73 -13.00
#